data_AF-A0A2D9XMA7-F1
#
_entry.id   AF-A0A2D9XMA7-F1
#
_cell.length_a   1.000
_cell.length_b   1.000
_cell.length_c   1.000
_cell.angle_alpha   90.00
_cell.angle_beta   90.00
_cell.angle_gamma   90.00
#
_symmetry.space_group_name_H-M   'P 1'
#
loop_
_entity.id
_entity.type
_entity.pdbx_description
1 polymer ?
#
loop_
_entity_poly.entity_id
_entity_poly.type
_entity_poly.pdbx_seq_one_letter_code
_entity_poly.pdbx_strand_id
1 'polypeptide(L)'
;MEKYSLKNKRSKITEKTAYHYFVKAKLYRFISYIFLAMGLCLFLYIYFQNYAGSSTLPLHNPLILGLFLIPFLPAAFLFFLAGRLEKRYKEMMKKQA
;
A
#
# COMPACT_ATOMS: atom_id res chain seq x y z
N MET A 1 33.94 29.41 8.11
CA MET A 1 32.48 29.62 7.97
C MET A 1 31.83 28.76 6.89
N GLU A 2 32.52 28.41 5.81
CA GLU A 2 31.96 27.62 4.68
C GLU A 2 31.44 26.21 5.07
N LYS A 3 32.11 25.51 5.99
CA LYS A 3 31.66 24.19 6.49
C LYS A 3 30.30 24.22 7.20
N TYR A 4 29.94 25.33 7.87
CA TYR A 4 28.66 25.47 8.55
C TYR A 4 27.50 25.68 7.56
N SER A 5 27.76 26.41 6.47
CA SER A 5 26.80 26.61 5.38
C SER A 5 26.51 25.28 4.64
N LEU A 6 27.53 24.47 4.38
CA LEU A 6 27.38 23.16 3.73
C LEU A 6 26.62 22.15 4.62
N LYS A 7 26.82 22.17 5.93
CA LYS A 7 26.08 21.30 6.88
C LYS A 7 24.60 21.66 6.95
N ASN A 8 24.29 22.96 7.00
CA ASN A 8 22.91 23.45 7.02
C ASN A 8 22.17 23.17 5.69
N LYS A 9 22.86 23.31 4.55
CA LYS A 9 22.32 22.98 3.22
C LYS A 9 22.06 21.48 3.08
N ARG A 10 22.98 20.62 3.56
CA ARG A 10 22.75 19.16 3.61
C ARG A 10 21.60 18.77 4.53
N SER A 11 21.48 19.39 5.70
CA SER A 11 20.37 19.13 6.63
C SER A 11 19.01 19.42 5.97
N LYS A 12 18.86 20.61 5.36
CA LYS A 12 17.61 20.99 4.67
C LYS A 12 17.25 20.10 3.47
N ILE A 13 18.23 19.63 2.71
CA ILE A 13 17.99 18.70 1.59
C ILE A 13 17.51 17.35 2.12
N THR A 14 18.07 16.89 3.24
CA THR A 14 17.73 15.61 3.87
C THR A 14 16.32 15.66 4.48
N GLU A 15 15.92 16.76 5.09
CA GLU A 15 14.54 16.97 5.57
C GLU A 15 13.52 17.05 4.43
N LYS A 16 13.79 17.80 3.36
CA LYS A 16 12.87 17.87 2.21
C LYS A 16 12.69 16.52 1.52
N THR A 17 13.76 15.73 1.39
CA THR A 17 13.68 14.39 0.79
C THR A 17 12.96 13.41 1.71
N ALA A 18 13.24 13.44 3.01
CA ALA A 18 12.55 12.65 4.04
C ALA A 18 11.02 12.88 4.01
N TYR A 19 10.59 14.13 3.90
CA TYR A 19 9.17 14.47 3.78
C TYR A 19 8.53 13.94 2.48
N HIS A 20 9.28 13.99 1.37
CA HIS A 20 8.82 13.46 0.09
C HIS A 20 8.59 11.94 0.12
N TYR A 21 9.43 11.19 0.84
CA TYR A 21 9.25 9.75 1.05
C TYR A 21 8.04 9.47 1.94
N PHE A 22 7.82 10.27 2.99
CA PHE A 22 6.68 10.14 3.87
C PHE A 22 5.35 10.37 3.13
N VAL A 23 5.26 11.43 2.32
CA VAL A 23 4.07 11.73 1.51
C VAL A 23 3.82 10.63 0.48
N LYS A 24 4.86 10.15 -0.21
CA LYS A 24 4.72 9.03 -1.15
C LYS A 24 4.21 7.77 -0.46
N ALA A 25 4.78 7.39 0.68
CA ALA A 25 4.35 6.22 1.44
C ALA A 25 2.86 6.31 1.84
N LYS A 26 2.43 7.48 2.33
CA LYS A 26 1.03 7.72 2.71
C LYS A 26 0.08 7.66 1.51
N LEU A 27 0.50 8.19 0.36
CA LEU A 27 -0.27 8.13 -0.90
C LEU A 27 -0.41 6.70 -1.40
N TYR A 28 0.67 5.90 -1.41
CA TYR A 28 0.61 4.49 -1.78
C TYR A 28 -0.32 3.69 -0.85
N ARG A 29 -0.31 4.02 0.43
CA ARG A 29 -1.19 3.40 1.42
C ARG A 29 -2.66 3.76 1.18
N PHE A 30 -2.93 5.01 0.80
CA PHE A 30 -4.28 5.46 0.42
C PHE A 30 -4.78 4.78 -0.85
N ILE A 31 -3.95 4.72 -1.90
CA ILE A 31 -4.27 4.03 -3.15
C ILE A 31 -4.52 2.54 -2.89
N SER A 32 -3.73 1.90 -2.01
CA SER A 32 -3.95 0.52 -1.60
C SER A 32 -5.33 0.31 -0.97
N TYR A 33 -5.81 1.24 -0.12
CA TYR A 33 -7.18 1.17 0.42
C TYR A 33 -8.25 1.34 -0.66
N ILE A 34 -8.04 2.20 -1.66
CA ILE A 34 -8.98 2.33 -2.80
C ILE A 34 -9.06 1.02 -3.58
N PHE A 35 -7.92 0.40 -3.88
CA PHE A 35 -7.89 -0.90 -4.56
C PHE A 35 -8.52 -2.02 -3.72
N LEU A 36 -8.32 -2.00 -2.40
CA LEU A 36 -8.97 -2.94 -1.47
C LEU A 36 -10.49 -2.76 -1.50
N ALA A 37 -10.98 -1.53 -1.40
CA ALA A 37 -12.40 -1.22 -1.44
C ALA A 37 -13.04 -1.59 -2.79
N MET A 38 -12.37 -1.28 -3.91
CA MET A 38 -12.80 -1.70 -5.24
C MET A 38 -12.82 -3.22 -5.38
N GLY A 39 -11.77 -3.92 -4.94
CA GLY A 39 -11.72 -5.38 -4.95
C GLY A 39 -12.83 -6.00 -4.13
N LEU A 40 -13.16 -5.41 -2.98
CA LEU A 40 -14.28 -5.85 -2.12
C LEU A 40 -15.63 -5.59 -2.78
N CYS A 41 -15.85 -4.43 -3.40
CA CYS A 41 -17.08 -4.15 -4.14
C CYS A 41 -17.26 -5.11 -5.33
N LEU A 42 -16.19 -5.38 -6.08
CA LEU A 42 -16.20 -6.32 -7.19
C LEU A 42 -16.46 -7.75 -6.70
N PHE A 43 -15.85 -8.13 -5.56
CA PHE A 43 -16.09 -9.40 -4.89
C PHE A 43 -17.58 -9.56 -4.56
N LEU A 44 -18.16 -8.57 -3.89
CA LEU A 44 -19.57 -8.58 -3.52
C LEU A 44 -20.47 -8.63 -4.75
N TYR A 45 -20.18 -7.85 -5.80
CA TYR A 45 -20.97 -7.85 -7.04
C TYR A 45 -21.01 -9.22 -7.70
N ILE A 46 -19.85 -9.85 -7.90
CA ILE A 46 -19.75 -11.19 -8.49
C ILE A 46 -20.41 -12.23 -7.57
N TYR A 47 -20.22 -12.11 -6.25
CA TYR A 47 -20.83 -13.01 -5.28
C TYR A 47 -22.36 -12.94 -5.33
N PHE A 48 -22.96 -11.74 -5.25
CA PHE A 48 -24.41 -11.59 -5.34
C PHE A 48 -24.93 -12.04 -6.71
N GLN A 49 -24.26 -11.69 -7.81
CA GLN A 49 -24.73 -12.05 -9.15
C GLN A 49 -24.70 -13.57 -9.43
N ASN A 50 -23.67 -14.27 -8.93
CA ASN A 50 -23.52 -15.71 -9.19
C ASN A 50 -24.17 -16.60 -8.12
N TYR A 51 -24.38 -16.10 -6.90
CA TYR A 51 -24.82 -16.92 -5.76
C TYR A 51 -26.13 -16.47 -5.11
N ALA A 52 -26.70 -15.29 -5.45
CA ALA A 52 -27.98 -14.88 -4.88
C ALA A 52 -29.16 -15.80 -5.26
N GLY A 53 -29.00 -16.70 -6.24
CA GLY A 53 -30.04 -17.66 -6.66
C GLY A 53 -29.70 -19.13 -6.43
N SER A 54 -28.52 -19.48 -5.92
CA SER A 54 -28.05 -20.87 -5.86
C SER A 54 -27.40 -21.17 -4.51
N SER A 55 -28.02 -22.02 -3.70
CA SER A 55 -27.55 -22.42 -2.36
C SER A 55 -26.22 -23.19 -2.35
N THR A 56 -25.63 -23.45 -3.52
CA THR A 56 -24.34 -24.10 -3.65
C THR A 56 -23.23 -23.08 -3.37
N LEU A 57 -22.70 -23.13 -2.15
CA LEU A 57 -21.62 -22.26 -1.71
C LEU A 57 -20.41 -22.31 -2.67
N PRO A 58 -19.62 -21.21 -2.75
CA PRO A 58 -18.35 -21.15 -3.48
C PRO A 58 -17.30 -22.20 -3.06
N LEU A 59 -17.56 -22.93 -1.96
CA LEU A 59 -16.68 -23.95 -1.40
C LEU A 59 -16.38 -25.12 -2.35
N HIS A 60 -17.25 -25.39 -3.32
CA HIS A 60 -17.10 -26.53 -4.22
C HIS A 60 -16.10 -26.29 -5.36
N ASN A 61 -15.78 -25.03 -5.68
CA ASN A 61 -14.91 -24.66 -6.79
C ASN A 61 -13.74 -23.79 -6.31
N PRO A 62 -12.59 -24.38 -5.93
CA PRO A 62 -11.44 -23.64 -5.41
C PRO A 62 -10.86 -22.62 -6.41
N LEU A 63 -11.10 -22.81 -7.70
CA LEU A 63 -10.73 -21.86 -8.76
C LEU A 63 -11.40 -20.49 -8.59
N ILE A 64 -12.63 -20.45 -8.09
CA ILE A 64 -13.37 -19.19 -7.89
C ILE A 64 -12.75 -18.40 -6.74
N LEU A 65 -12.31 -19.10 -5.68
CA LEU A 65 -11.59 -18.48 -4.57
C LEU A 65 -10.28 -17.83 -5.04
N GLY A 66 -9.54 -18.50 -5.92
CA GLY A 66 -8.33 -17.95 -6.54
C GLY A 66 -8.60 -16.73 -7.42
N LEU A 67 -9.67 -16.77 -8.23
CA LEU A 67 -10.09 -15.66 -9.08
C LEU A 67 -10.48 -14.43 -8.25
N PHE A 68 -11.08 -14.65 -7.08
CA PHE A 68 -11.44 -13.57 -6.16
C PHE A 68 -10.22 -12.86 -5.55
N LEU A 69 -9.06 -13.50 -5.42
CA LEU A 69 -7.85 -12.86 -4.90
C LEU A 69 -7.17 -11.92 -5.93
N ILE A 70 -7.41 -12.12 -7.23
CA ILE A 70 -6.78 -11.34 -8.32
C ILE A 70 -6.95 -9.82 -8.16
N PRO A 71 -8.16 -9.27 -7.92
CA PRO A 71 -8.31 -7.82 -7.74
C PRO A 71 -7.64 -7.29 -6.46
N PHE A 72 -7.35 -8.14 -5.47
CA PHE A 72 -6.67 -7.74 -4.23
C PHE A 72 -5.14 -7.80 -4.34
N LEU A 73 -4.57 -8.51 -5.32
CA LEU A 73 -3.12 -8.56 -5.57
C LEU A 73 -2.48 -7.16 -5.70
N PRO A 74 -2.98 -6.23 -6.53
CA PRO A 74 -2.39 -4.90 -6.64
C PRO A 74 -2.48 -4.11 -5.31
N ALA A 75 -3.56 -4.28 -4.53
CA ALA A 75 -3.69 -3.66 -3.22
C ALA A 75 -2.62 -4.18 -2.24
N ALA A 76 -2.44 -5.51 -2.19
CA ALA A 76 -1.45 -6.17 -1.33
C ALA A 76 -0.01 -5.81 -1.72
N PHE A 77 0.27 -5.73 -3.03
CA PHE A 77 1.59 -5.33 -3.53
C PHE A 77 1.93 -3.88 -3.15
N LEU A 78 1.00 -2.94 -3.35
CA LEU A 78 1.20 -1.54 -2.96
C LEU A 78 1.32 -1.38 -1.44
N PHE A 79 0.55 -2.14 -0.67
CA PHE A 79 0.63 -2.15 0.78
C PHE A 79 2.02 -2.63 1.26
N PHE A 80 2.51 -3.72 0.67
CA PHE A 80 3.84 -4.25 0.99
C PHE A 80 4.95 -3.26 0.62
N LEU A 81 4.85 -2.61 -0.54
CA LEU A 81 5.82 -1.62 -0.99
C LEU A 81 5.83 -0.38 -0.08
N ALA A 82 4.65 0.10 0.32
CA ALA A 82 4.50 1.19 1.27
C ALA A 82 5.09 0.84 2.65
N GLY A 83 4.81 -0.36 3.16
CA GLY A 83 5.38 -0.86 4.43
C GLY A 83 6.91 -0.96 4.39
N ARG A 84 7.49 -1.35 3.25
CA ARG A 84 8.95 -1.39 3.06
C ARG A 84 9.58 0.01 3.07
N LEU A 85 8.94 0.97 2.42
CA LEU A 85 9.36 2.39 2.41
C LEU A 85 9.27 3.00 3.82
N GLU A 86 8.18 2.72 4.55
CA GLU A 86 7.95 3.21 5.91
C GLU A 86 9.01 2.65 6.89
N LYS A 87 9.35 1.35 6.78
CA LYS A 87 10.46 0.75 7.55
C LYS A 87 11.80 1.43 7.29
N ARG A 88 12.16 1.65 6.01
CA ARG A 88 13.43 2.32 5.66
C ARG A 88 13.49 3.78 6.14
N TYR A 89 12.36 4.49 6.08
CA TYR A 89 12.26 5.84 6.64
C TYR A 89 12.52 5.82 8.16
N LYS A 90 11.89 4.88 8.88
CA LYS A 90 12.04 4.75 10.33
C LYS A 90 13.48 4.41 10.74
N GLU A 91 14.15 3.53 9.99
CA GLU A 91 15.56 3.20 10.22
C GLU A 91 16.50 4.40 10.00
N MET A 92 16.27 5.21 8.97
CA MET A 92 17.06 6.43 8.73
C MET A 92 16.84 7.49 9.81
N MET A 93 15.62 7.64 10.31
CA MET A 93 15.31 8.55 11.42
C MET A 93 15.94 8.07 12.73
N LYS A 94 15.95 6.76 12.99
CA LYS A 94 16.56 6.17 14.18
C LYS A 94 18.10 6.22 14.17
N LYS A 95 18.72 6.31 12.98
CA LYS A 95 20.17 6.49 12.82
C LYS A 95 20.65 7.94 13.00
N GLN A 96 19.72 8.90 12.96
CA GLN A 96 20.01 10.33 13.14
C GLN A 96 19.69 10.85 14.55
N ALA A 97 19.04 10.04 15.39
CA ALA A 97 18.87 10.27 16.83
C ALA A 97 19.98 9.54 17.61
#